data_AF-A0A967I7W9-F1
#
_entry.id   AF-A0A967I7W9-F1
#
_cell.length_a   1.000
_cell.length_b   1.000
_cell.length_c   1.000
_cell.angle_alpha   90.00
_cell.angle_beta   90.00
_cell.angle_gamma   90.00
#
_symmetry.space_group_name_H-M   'P 1'
#
loop_
_entity.id
_entity.type
_entity.pdbx_description
1 polymer ?
#
loop_
_entity_poly.entity_id
_entity_poly.type
_entity_poly.pdbx_seq_one_letter_code
_entity_poly.pdbx_strand_id
1 'polypeptide(L)'
;MQADVDPASRLAWDSAEERLLVSGEKLRIMNLTSGEERTVSPLPAEYIAWSPQGDRLVTTTFKGGDTAKDDETRIKILSVASGGELDSRAVPGRVAGIFWPS
;
A
#
# COMPACT_ATOMS: atom_id res chain seq x y z
N MET A 1 19.22 1.09 -22.61
CA MET A 1 18.80 0.83 -21.22
C MET A 1 17.30 1.05 -21.19
N GLN A 2 16.52 -0.03 -21.29
CA GLN A 2 15.07 0.04 -21.25
C GLN A 2 14.67 0.04 -19.78
N ALA A 3 14.00 1.10 -19.32
CA ALA A 3 13.40 1.09 -18.00
C ALA A 3 12.39 -0.06 -17.97
N ASP A 4 12.52 -0.95 -17.00
CA ASP A 4 11.53 -1.97 -16.71
C ASP A 4 10.32 -1.23 -16.11
N VAL A 5 9.34 -0.92 -16.95
CA VAL A 5 8.22 -0.06 -16.57
C VAL A 5 7.13 -0.94 -15.97
N ASP A 6 7.19 -1.13 -14.65
CA ASP A 6 6.10 -1.68 -13.86
C ASP A 6 4.91 -0.69 -13.89
N PRO A 7 3.77 -1.03 -14.54
CA PRO A 7 2.65 -0.12 -14.68
C PRO A 7 2.01 0.14 -13.31
N ALA A 8 2.13 1.38 -12.83
CA ALA A 8 1.51 1.79 -11.58
C ALA A 8 -0.02 1.70 -11.67
N SER A 9 -0.63 0.94 -10.75
CA SER A 9 -2.08 0.74 -10.65
C SER A 9 -2.72 1.69 -9.63
N ARG A 10 -1.97 2.13 -8.61
CA ARG A 10 -2.43 3.08 -7.57
C ARG A 10 -1.27 3.97 -7.08
N LEU A 11 -1.62 5.19 -6.69
CA LEU A 11 -0.70 6.18 -6.14
C LEU A 11 -1.29 6.80 -4.86
N ALA A 12 -0.44 7.07 -3.86
CA ALA A 12 -0.81 7.81 -2.66
C ALA A 12 0.31 8.77 -2.24
N TRP A 13 -0.05 10.02 -1.95
CA TRP A 13 0.89 11.06 -1.54
C TRP A 13 0.98 11.15 -0.01
N ASP A 14 2.20 11.33 0.47
CA ASP A 14 2.48 11.84 1.82
C ASP A 14 2.90 13.31 1.72
N SER A 15 2.11 14.19 2.33
CA SER A 15 2.35 15.63 2.30
C SER A 15 3.49 16.08 3.22
N ALA A 16 3.90 15.27 4.19
CA ALA A 16 4.88 15.69 5.19
C ALA A 16 6.32 15.70 4.65
N GLU A 17 6.66 14.80 3.72
CA GLU A 17 8.05 14.52 3.33
C GLU A 17 8.23 14.43 1.79
N GLU A 18 7.28 14.93 1.00
CA GLU A 18 7.29 14.87 -0.48
C GLU A 18 7.50 13.44 -1.03
N ARG A 19 6.88 12.46 -0.37
CA ARG A 19 7.00 11.05 -0.74
C ARG A 19 5.79 10.59 -1.53
N LEU A 20 6.06 9.83 -2.58
CA LEU A 20 5.05 9.14 -3.36
C LEU A 20 5.09 7.65 -3.04
N LEU A 21 3.91 7.09 -2.74
CA LEU A 21 3.74 5.65 -2.69
C LEU A 21 3.18 5.15 -4.01
N VAL A 22 3.87 4.17 -4.59
CA VAL A 22 3.54 3.58 -5.88
C VAL A 22 3.20 2.11 -5.69
N SER A 23 2.02 1.71 -6.14
CA SER A 23 1.59 0.31 -6.20
C SER A 23 1.60 -0.15 -7.65
N GLY A 24 2.56 -1.00 -8.02
CA GLY A 24 2.64 -1.67 -9.32
C GLY A 24 2.58 -3.19 -9.11
N GLU A 25 3.63 -3.92 -9.49
CA GLU A 25 3.90 -5.30 -9.09
C GLU A 25 4.28 -5.40 -7.61
N LYS A 26 4.89 -4.34 -7.08
CA LYS A 26 5.31 -4.20 -5.69
C LYS A 26 4.90 -2.85 -5.14
N LEU A 27 4.85 -2.75 -3.81
CA LEU A 27 4.60 -1.49 -3.13
C LEU A 27 5.93 -0.79 -2.82
N ARG A 28 6.05 0.45 -3.28
CA ARG A 28 7.30 1.22 -3.21
C ARG A 28 7.06 2.63 -2.70
N ILE A 29 7.98 3.12 -1.88
CA ILE A 29 8.06 4.53 -1.50
C ILE A 29 9.17 5.17 -2.34
N MET A 30 8.85 6.28 -2.98
CA MET A 30 9.77 7.12 -3.73
C MET A 30 9.86 8.49 -3.07
N ASN A 31 11.08 8.91 -2.74
CA ASN A 31 11.36 10.30 -2.39
C ASN A 31 11.58 11.07 -3.69
N LEU A 32 10.73 12.06 -3.97
CA LEU A 32 10.78 12.78 -5.25
C LEU A 32 11.91 13.81 -5.31
N THR A 33 12.41 14.24 -4.16
CA THR A 33 13.47 15.25 -4.05
C THR A 33 14.85 14.63 -4.20
N SER A 34 15.09 13.48 -3.57
CA SER A 34 16.35 12.74 -3.70
C SER A 34 16.36 11.75 -4.87
N GLY A 35 15.20 11.34 -5.36
CA GLY A 35 15.04 10.25 -6.33
C GLY A 35 15.23 8.85 -5.74
N GLU A 36 15.37 8.73 -4.42
CA GLU A 36 15.54 7.44 -3.75
C GLU A 36 14.24 6.63 -3.80
N GLU A 37 14.34 5.35 -4.17
CA GLU A 37 13.24 4.39 -4.17
C GLU A 37 13.55 3.23 -3.24
N ARG A 38 12.55 2.81 -2.45
CA ARG A 38 12.63 1.59 -1.65
C ARG A 38 11.35 0.78 -1.74
N THR A 39 11.52 -0.55 -1.77
CA THR A 39 10.39 -1.49 -1.73
C THR A 39 9.95 -1.69 -0.28
N VAL A 40 8.66 -1.49 0.00
CA VAL A 40 8.07 -1.70 1.33
C VAL A 40 7.24 -2.96 1.43
N SER A 41 6.75 -3.48 0.29
CA SER A 41 6.14 -4.81 0.23
C SER A 41 6.45 -5.43 -1.12
N PRO A 42 6.79 -6.73 -1.18
CA PRO A 42 6.97 -7.45 -2.43
C PRO A 42 5.66 -7.73 -3.17
N LEU A 43 4.52 -7.46 -2.51
CA LEU A 43 3.18 -7.63 -3.06
C LEU A 43 2.53 -6.25 -3.31
N PRO A 44 1.66 -6.15 -4.33
CA PRO A 44 0.91 -4.95 -4.60
C PRO A 44 -0.23 -4.78 -3.58
N ALA A 45 -0.74 -3.56 -3.50
CA ALA A 45 -1.91 -3.22 -2.69
C ALA A 45 -3.01 -2.59 -3.54
N GLU A 46 -4.25 -2.96 -3.24
CA GLU A 46 -5.44 -2.49 -3.96
C GLU A 46 -5.88 -1.09 -3.51
N TYR A 47 -5.86 -0.85 -2.21
CA TYR A 47 -6.05 0.46 -1.60
C TYR A 47 -4.94 0.74 -0.62
N ILE A 48 -4.60 2.03 -0.50
CA ILE A 48 -3.51 2.47 0.34
C ILE A 48 -3.81 3.86 0.92
N ALA A 49 -3.45 4.07 2.18
CA ALA A 49 -3.43 5.40 2.79
C ALA A 49 -2.27 5.58 3.76
N TRP A 50 -1.67 6.77 3.74
CA TRP A 50 -0.69 7.19 4.73
C TRP A 50 -1.36 7.57 6.04
N SER A 51 -0.76 7.17 7.15
CA SER A 51 -1.13 7.73 8.45
C SER A 51 -0.87 9.24 8.44
N PRO A 52 -1.63 10.03 9.23
CA PRO A 52 -1.43 11.48 9.27
C PRO A 52 -0.01 11.91 9.65
N GLN A 53 0.69 11.08 10.42
CA GLN A 53 2.07 11.33 10.85
C GLN A 53 3.13 10.83 9.84
N GLY A 54 2.71 10.19 8.74
CA GLY A 54 3.62 9.70 7.70
C GLY A 54 4.53 8.54 8.12
N ASP A 55 4.35 7.96 9.31
CA ASP A 55 5.20 6.87 9.85
C ASP A 55 4.64 5.47 9.54
N ARG A 56 3.36 5.40 9.14
CA ARG A 56 2.66 4.15 8.82
C ARG A 56 1.88 4.24 7.51
N LEU A 57 1.69 3.07 6.92
CA LEU A 57 0.79 2.84 5.79
C LEU A 57 -0.31 1.87 6.22
N VAL A 58 -1.53 2.10 5.77
CA VAL A 58 -2.57 1.07 5.74
C VAL A 58 -2.75 0.61 4.31
N THR A 59 -2.71 -0.70 4.07
CA THR A 59 -2.82 -1.30 2.73
C THR A 59 -3.87 -2.41 2.73
N THR A 60 -4.44 -2.70 1.56
CA THR A 60 -5.40 -3.79 1.41
C THR A 60 -5.03 -4.74 0.28
N THR A 61 -5.27 -6.03 0.48
CA THR A 61 -5.25 -7.04 -0.58
C THR A 61 -6.57 -7.80 -0.58
N PHE A 62 -7.17 -7.99 -1.75
CA PHE A 62 -8.39 -8.77 -1.90
C PHE A 62 -8.09 -10.16 -2.45
N LYS A 63 -8.74 -11.17 -1.87
CA LYS A 63 -8.77 -12.53 -2.40
C LYS A 63 -10.23 -12.92 -2.62
N GLY A 64 -10.60 -13.12 -3.88
CA GLY A 64 -11.89 -13.70 -4.24
C GLY A 64 -11.92 -15.20 -3.89
N GLY A 65 -13.06 -15.67 -3.39
CA GLY A 65 -13.30 -17.09 -3.17
C GLY A 65 -14.28 -17.68 -4.18
N ASP A 66 -14.64 -18.95 -4.00
CA ASP A 66 -15.58 -19.64 -4.89
C ASP A 66 -16.99 -19.03 -4.81
N THR A 67 -17.34 -18.47 -3.65
CA THR A 67 -18.56 -17.70 -3.43
C THR A 67 -18.25 -16.34 -2.79
N ALA A 68 -19.17 -15.38 -2.89
CA ALA A 68 -19.04 -14.07 -2.25
C ALA A 68 -18.91 -14.12 -0.71
N LYS A 69 -19.24 -15.26 -0.08
CA LYS A 69 -19.04 -15.46 1.36
C LYS A 69 -17.59 -15.80 1.71
N ASP A 70 -16.85 -16.30 0.73
CA ASP A 70 -15.44 -16.71 0.84
C ASP A 70 -14.48 -15.57 0.45
N ASP A 71 -15.02 -14.48 -0.09
CA ASP A 71 -14.29 -13.25 -0.36
C ASP A 71 -13.70 -12.68 0.92
N GLU A 72 -12.43 -12.30 0.86
CA GLU A 72 -11.72 -11.72 2.01
C GLU A 72 -10.84 -10.55 1.56
N THR A 73 -10.93 -9.44 2.30
CA THR A 73 -9.92 -8.39 2.24
C THR A 73 -9.01 -8.52 3.44
N ARG A 74 -7.70 -8.55 3.19
CA ARG A 74 -6.68 -8.39 4.24
C ARG A 74 -6.26 -6.94 4.32
N ILE A 75 -6.43 -6.34 5.47
CA ILE A 75 -5.98 -4.98 5.80
C ILE A 75 -4.68 -5.12 6.59
N LYS A 76 -3.62 -4.42 6.18
CA LYS A 76 -2.33 -4.42 6.87
C LYS A 76 -1.93 -3.03 7.27
N ILE A 77 -1.26 -2.91 8.41
CA ILE A 77 -0.53 -1.70 8.80
C ILE A 77 0.95 -2.00 8.65
N LEU A 78 1.66 -1.17 7.87
CA LEU A 78 3.09 -1.31 7.62
C LEU A 78 3.84 -0.13 8.24
N SER A 79 5.03 -0.40 8.76
CA SER A 79 5.98 0.64 9.16
C SER A 79 6.64 1.24 7.92
N VAL A 80 6.59 2.56 7.79
CA VAL A 80 7.31 3.27 6.73
C VAL A 80 8.81 3.21 6.92
N ALA A 81 9.31 3.11 8.15
CA ALA A 81 10.75 3.07 8.43
C ALA A 81 11.36 1.70 8.11
N SER A 82 10.77 0.62 8.62
CA SER A 82 11.32 -0.73 8.43
C SER A 82 10.76 -1.47 7.20
N GLY A 83 9.61 -1.04 6.67
CA GLY A 83 8.85 -1.83 5.70
C GLY A 83 8.15 -3.06 6.32
N GLY A 84 8.32 -3.28 7.62
CA GLY A 84 7.75 -4.42 8.32
C GLY A 84 6.25 -4.27 8.58
N GLU A 85 5.55 -5.40 8.57
CA GLU A 85 4.15 -5.48 9.01
C GLU A 85 4.07 -5.23 10.51
N LEU A 86 3.24 -4.25 10.90
CA LEU A 86 2.96 -3.90 12.29
C LEU A 86 1.69 -4.60 12.79
N ASP A 87 0.69 -4.74 11.91
CA ASP A 87 -0.58 -5.42 12.21
C ASP A 87 -1.25 -5.89 10.91
N SER A 88 -2.13 -6.87 11.02
CA SER A 88 -2.91 -7.39 9.90
C SER A 88 -4.24 -7.97 10.37
N ARG A 89 -5.31 -7.67 9.63
CA ARG A 89 -6.65 -8.16 9.89
C ARG A 89 -7.37 -8.56 8.62
N ALA A 90 -7.94 -9.76 8.65
CA ALA A 90 -8.89 -10.21 7.63
C ALA A 90 -10.28 -9.65 7.92
N VAL A 91 -10.95 -9.16 6.89
CA VAL A 91 -12.37 -8.77 6.93
C VAL A 91 -13.11 -9.48 5.81
N PRO A 92 -14.33 -10.01 6.07
CA PRO A 92 -15.14 -10.63 5.03
C PRO A 92 -15.54 -9.63 3.94
N GLY A 93 -15.51 -10.10 2.69
CA GLY A 93 -15.89 -9.34 1.51
C GLY A 93 -14.82 -8.36 1.02
N ARG A 94 -15.16 -7.67 -0.07
CA ARG A 94 -14.33 -6.62 -0.67
C ARG A 94 -14.59 -5.28 -0.01
N VAL A 95 -13.53 -4.56 0.36
CA VAL A 95 -13.64 -3.17 0.81
C VAL A 95 -13.63 -2.21 -0.39
N ALA A 96 -14.33 -1.08 -0.26
CA ALA A 96 -14.38 -0.06 -1.31
C ALA A 96 -13.31 1.03 -1.18
N GLY A 97 -12.59 1.07 -0.05
CA GLY A 97 -11.55 2.06 0.21
C GLY A 97 -10.97 1.92 1.61
N ILE A 98 -9.89 2.66 1.86
CA ILE A 98 -9.22 2.70 3.16
C ILE A 98 -8.75 4.12 3.45
N PHE A 99 -8.86 4.56 4.70
CA PHE A 99 -8.38 5.85 5.18
C PHE A 99 -8.01 5.76 6.65
N TRP A 100 -7.17 6.68 7.10
CA TRP A 100 -6.92 6.87 8.52
C TRP A 100 -7.95 7.84 9.10
N PRO A 101 -8.55 7.53 10.26
CA PRO A 101 -9.44 8.47 10.92
C PRO A 101 -8.67 9.72 11.33
N SER A 102 -9.29 10.88 11.14
CA SER A 102 -8.83 12.19 11.59
C SER A 102 -9.07 12.40 13.08
#